data_AF-A0A9E3VJY3-F1
#
_entry.id   AF-A0A9E3VJY3-F1
#
_cell.length_a   1.000
_cell.length_b   1.000
_cell.length_c   1.000
_cell.angle_alpha   90.00
_cell.angle_beta   90.00
_cell.angle_gamma   90.00
#
_symmetry.space_group_name_H-M   'P 1'
#
loop_
_entity.id
_entity.type
_entity.pdbx_description
1 polymer ?
#
loop_
_entity_poly.entity_id
_entity_poly.type
_entity_poly.pdbx_seq_one_letter_code
_entity_poly.pdbx_strand_id
1 'polypeptide(L)'
;MKKLHRILLALALVASSSLVAQAQCHGNDKAECKKECSAQPGEMMKKFQPLMQDMKAWVKQDVVPVVRTWKQQFDAKLESGDLTTLNSLRSRARELQKQSMDLMKRSHEARMNKDEAAGEQLRTEWKAMFEKHEQLMRELKPLAEKNKEALKQLGETAKPQVQQWMQTAKDKAETFMKNNNIEERGMMRHAMPMMMGFGKEMGFGGHNPKKMAARFMLWDGGDIPELDGNQFMPESMPRINTVTGSDNALSLDQNYPNPVTIDKTSITFTLPQSERVSLLLVDANGRTVATIADGMYSAGKNTVDVNTSALANGAYVYKLTTPSGTVSKTMTVSK
;
A
#
# COMPACT_ATOMS: atom_id res chain seq x y z
N MET A 1 21.18 -8.04 -6.39
CA MET A 1 19.88 -7.69 -5.75
C MET A 1 19.87 -6.33 -5.03
N LYS A 2 20.70 -6.02 -4.02
CA LYS A 2 20.66 -4.70 -3.32
C LYS A 2 20.89 -3.47 -4.23
N LYS A 3 21.66 -3.60 -5.33
CA LYS A 3 21.81 -2.55 -6.35
C LYS A 3 20.54 -2.38 -7.19
N LEU A 4 19.99 -3.49 -7.71
CA LEU A 4 18.69 -3.56 -8.43
C LEU A 4 17.55 -2.88 -7.66
N HIS A 5 17.51 -3.07 -6.34
CA HIS A 5 16.57 -2.40 -5.45
C HIS A 5 16.63 -0.87 -5.56
N ARG A 6 17.82 -0.25 -5.52
CA ARG A 6 17.97 1.22 -5.66
C ARG A 6 17.61 1.74 -7.06
N ILE A 7 17.63 0.87 -8.07
CA ILE A 7 17.26 1.19 -9.44
C ILE A 7 15.73 1.15 -9.60
N LEU A 8 15.07 0.14 -9.05
CA LEU A 8 13.62 0.01 -9.16
C LEU A 8 12.88 0.92 -8.15
N LEU A 9 13.49 1.19 -6.99
CA LEU A 9 13.06 2.26 -6.08
C LEU A 9 13.09 3.64 -6.76
N ALA A 10 13.95 3.83 -7.77
CA ALA A 10 14.03 5.06 -8.53
C ALA A 10 12.91 5.20 -9.57
N LEU A 11 12.45 4.10 -10.19
CA LEU A 11 11.16 4.07 -10.91
C LEU A 11 9.95 4.25 -9.96
N ALA A 12 10.13 4.07 -8.65
CA ALA A 12 9.09 4.31 -7.65
C ALA A 12 8.81 5.80 -7.38
N LEU A 13 9.87 6.60 -7.36
CA LEU A 13 9.90 7.98 -6.84
C LEU A 13 9.23 9.02 -7.78
N VAL A 14 8.35 8.60 -8.70
CA VAL A 14 8.01 9.32 -9.94
C VAL A 14 6.48 9.59 -10.16
N ALA A 15 5.66 9.90 -9.15
CA ALA A 15 4.18 9.85 -9.28
C ALA A 15 3.58 8.91 -8.23
N SER A 16 2.30 9.01 -7.87
CA SER A 16 1.46 7.98 -7.19
C SER A 16 0.03 8.44 -6.95
N SER A 17 -0.67 7.65 -6.14
CA SER A 17 -1.21 8.08 -4.86
C SER A 17 -1.28 6.86 -3.93
N SER A 18 -1.06 6.97 -2.62
CA SER A 18 -1.86 6.28 -1.56
C SER A 18 -1.21 6.27 -0.16
N LEU A 19 -1.53 7.29 0.64
CA LEU A 19 -1.92 7.10 2.05
C LEU A 19 -2.76 8.30 2.51
N VAL A 20 -3.94 8.04 3.05
CA VAL A 20 -4.90 9.06 3.49
C VAL A 20 -4.56 9.55 4.89
N ALA A 21 -4.54 10.88 5.05
CA ALA A 21 -4.72 11.66 6.27
C ALA A 21 -3.99 11.23 7.56
N GLN A 22 -2.84 11.87 7.81
CA GLN A 22 -2.48 12.34 9.16
C GLN A 22 -1.87 13.75 9.06
N ALA A 23 -2.74 14.76 8.88
CA ALA A 23 -2.37 16.15 9.10
C ALA A 23 -2.49 16.46 10.61
N GLN A 24 -1.39 16.83 11.25
CA GLN A 24 -1.39 17.19 12.67
C GLN A 24 -1.76 18.67 12.86
N CYS A 25 -3.06 18.98 13.03
CA CYS A 25 -3.51 20.29 13.53
C CYS A 25 -2.78 20.60 14.86
N HIS A 26 -1.89 21.60 14.87
CA HIS A 26 -1.36 22.21 16.10
C HIS A 26 -2.20 23.45 16.42
N GLY A 27 -3.16 23.30 17.32
CA GLY A 27 -4.08 24.38 17.71
C GLY A 27 -5.14 23.83 18.66
N ASN A 28 -5.49 24.60 19.70
CA ASN A 28 -6.26 24.07 20.82
C ASN A 28 -7.79 24.07 20.61
N ASP A 29 -8.27 24.45 19.42
CA ASP A 29 -9.71 24.50 19.11
C ASP A 29 -10.14 23.43 18.09
N LYS A 30 -10.84 22.41 18.60
CA LYS A 30 -11.35 21.28 17.81
C LYS A 30 -12.58 21.63 16.97
N ALA A 31 -13.27 22.74 17.23
CA ALA A 31 -14.43 23.15 16.45
C ALA A 31 -14.03 23.79 15.12
N GLU A 32 -12.90 24.52 15.10
CA GLU A 32 -12.40 25.24 13.93
C GLU A 32 -11.63 24.33 12.97
N CYS A 33 -10.70 23.49 13.48
CA CYS A 33 -10.03 22.46 12.67
C CYS A 33 -11.04 21.46 12.04
N LYS A 34 -12.26 21.29 12.60
CA LYS A 34 -13.34 20.49 11.97
C LYS A 34 -14.02 21.18 10.78
N LYS A 35 -14.09 22.51 10.75
CA LYS A 35 -14.57 23.26 9.58
C LYS A 35 -13.52 23.27 8.47
N GLU A 36 -12.26 23.54 8.79
CA GLU A 36 -11.18 23.54 7.78
C GLU A 36 -10.90 22.13 7.23
N CYS A 37 -10.88 21.08 8.07
CA CYS A 37 -10.77 19.69 7.56
C CYS A 37 -11.99 19.23 6.76
N SER A 38 -13.12 19.96 6.80
CA SER A 38 -14.29 19.69 5.95
C SER A 38 -14.19 20.32 4.55
N ALA A 39 -13.16 21.14 4.28
CA ALA A 39 -12.83 21.66 2.96
C ALA A 39 -12.25 20.57 2.04
N GLN A 40 -13.17 19.75 1.50
CA GLN A 40 -13.04 18.90 0.32
C GLN A 40 -11.63 18.35 -0.02
N PRO A 41 -11.31 17.10 0.39
CA PRO A 41 -10.19 16.33 -0.18
C PRO A 41 -10.20 16.27 -1.73
N GLY A 42 -11.39 16.42 -2.34
CA GLY A 42 -11.56 16.49 -3.79
C GLY A 42 -11.06 17.78 -4.45
N GLU A 43 -11.02 18.94 -3.77
CA GLU A 43 -10.50 20.18 -4.37
C GLU A 43 -8.98 20.17 -4.50
N MET A 44 -8.26 19.66 -3.49
CA MET A 44 -6.82 19.48 -3.56
C MET A 44 -6.44 18.53 -4.70
N MET A 45 -7.16 17.40 -4.84
CA MET A 45 -6.93 16.45 -5.94
C MET A 45 -7.19 17.06 -7.33
N LYS A 46 -8.22 17.92 -7.47
CA LYS A 46 -8.46 18.67 -8.72
C LYS A 46 -7.30 19.61 -9.06
N LYS A 47 -6.67 20.25 -8.08
CA LYS A 47 -5.48 21.11 -8.32
C LYS A 47 -4.29 20.32 -8.86
N PHE A 48 -4.07 19.08 -8.41
CA PHE A 48 -2.98 18.23 -8.89
C PHE A 48 -3.31 17.42 -10.17
N GLN A 49 -4.56 17.43 -10.62
CA GLN A 49 -5.00 16.69 -11.82
C GLN A 49 -4.17 17.02 -13.09
N PRO A 50 -3.81 18.29 -13.40
CA PRO A 50 -3.01 18.59 -14.59
C PRO A 50 -1.59 18.03 -14.52
N LEU A 51 -0.94 18.07 -13.34
CA LEU A 51 0.37 17.44 -13.13
C LEU A 51 0.29 15.92 -13.31
N MET A 52 -0.74 15.28 -12.74
CA MET A 52 -0.95 13.85 -12.93
C MET A 52 -1.22 13.47 -14.40
N GLN A 53 -1.86 14.34 -15.19
CA GLN A 53 -2.03 14.14 -16.63
C GLN A 53 -0.72 14.30 -17.40
N ASP A 54 0.07 15.34 -17.14
CA ASP A 54 1.40 15.52 -17.73
C ASP A 54 2.35 14.34 -17.41
N MET A 55 2.38 13.90 -16.15
CA MET A 55 3.20 12.76 -15.73
C MET A 55 2.76 11.45 -16.39
N LYS A 56 1.45 11.21 -16.54
CA LYS A 56 0.93 10.06 -17.31
C LYS A 56 1.33 10.13 -18.79
N ALA A 57 1.24 11.31 -19.41
CA ALA A 57 1.62 11.51 -20.81
C ALA A 57 3.11 11.24 -21.02
N TRP A 58 3.97 11.85 -20.21
CA TRP A 58 5.42 11.62 -20.21
C TRP A 58 5.80 10.15 -19.92
N VAL A 59 5.14 9.47 -18.97
CA VAL A 59 5.35 8.02 -18.78
C VAL A 59 5.00 7.24 -20.05
N LYS A 60 3.86 7.53 -20.68
CA LYS A 60 3.41 6.83 -21.89
C LYS A 60 4.32 7.08 -23.10
N GLN A 61 4.88 8.29 -23.22
CA GLN A 61 5.68 8.73 -24.36
C GLN A 61 7.17 8.39 -24.19
N ASP A 62 7.77 8.66 -23.03
CA ASP A 62 9.23 8.59 -22.82
C ASP A 62 9.67 7.35 -22.04
N VAL A 63 8.86 6.85 -21.11
CA VAL A 63 9.24 5.73 -20.23
C VAL A 63 8.83 4.38 -20.82
N VAL A 64 7.55 4.23 -21.19
CA VAL A 64 6.99 2.95 -21.65
C VAL A 64 7.74 2.36 -22.85
N PRO A 65 8.11 3.11 -23.92
CA PRO A 65 8.84 2.54 -25.06
C PRO A 65 10.19 1.95 -24.66
N VAL A 66 10.94 2.62 -23.77
CA VAL A 66 12.24 2.14 -23.29
C VAL A 66 12.07 0.88 -22.44
N VAL A 67 11.04 0.81 -21.58
CA VAL A 67 10.75 -0.39 -20.79
C VAL A 67 10.27 -1.56 -21.69
N ARG A 68 9.57 -1.28 -22.80
CA ARG A 68 9.26 -2.29 -23.85
C ARG A 68 10.54 -2.85 -24.47
N THR A 69 11.53 -2.00 -24.79
CA THR A 69 12.84 -2.45 -25.28
C THR A 69 13.57 -3.32 -24.26
N TRP A 70 13.56 -2.95 -22.97
CA TRP A 70 14.13 -3.78 -21.90
C TRP A 70 13.41 -5.14 -21.76
N LYS A 71 12.08 -5.17 -21.92
CA LYS A 71 11.30 -6.42 -21.96
C LYS A 71 11.72 -7.30 -23.15
N GLN A 72 11.85 -6.74 -24.35
CA GLN A 72 12.31 -7.48 -25.53
C GLN A 72 13.73 -8.03 -25.36
N GLN A 73 14.65 -7.22 -24.81
CA GLN A 73 16.01 -7.66 -24.48
C GLN A 73 16.08 -8.75 -23.42
N PHE A 74 15.12 -8.77 -22.48
CA PHE A 74 15.00 -9.84 -21.49
C PHE A 74 14.40 -11.11 -22.11
N ASP A 75 13.30 -10.99 -22.85
CA ASP A 75 12.62 -12.11 -23.50
C ASP A 75 13.54 -12.84 -24.50
N ALA A 76 14.37 -12.09 -25.24
CA ALA A 76 15.37 -12.64 -26.16
C ALA A 76 16.52 -13.41 -25.47
N LYS A 77 16.65 -13.33 -24.14
CA LYS A 77 17.61 -14.12 -23.35
C LYS A 77 16.99 -15.39 -22.75
N LEU A 78 15.68 -15.61 -22.90
CA LEU A 78 14.99 -16.77 -22.35
C LEU A 78 15.06 -17.96 -23.32
N GLU A 79 15.08 -19.17 -22.76
CA GLU A 79 14.81 -20.39 -23.53
C GLU A 79 13.37 -20.36 -24.08
N SER A 80 13.13 -20.99 -25.25
CA SER A 80 11.82 -20.97 -25.91
C SER A 80 10.69 -21.54 -25.04
N GLY A 81 10.98 -22.57 -24.24
CA GLY A 81 10.05 -23.11 -23.25
C GLY A 81 9.73 -22.12 -22.12
N ASP A 82 10.76 -21.52 -21.51
CA ASP A 82 10.62 -20.49 -20.47
C ASP A 82 9.80 -19.29 -20.97
N LEU A 83 10.06 -18.81 -22.20
CA LEU A 83 9.34 -17.71 -22.82
C LEU A 83 7.86 -18.06 -23.07
N THR A 84 7.58 -19.28 -23.51
CA THR A 84 6.20 -19.78 -23.72
C THR A 84 5.44 -19.82 -22.39
N THR A 85 6.04 -20.38 -21.34
CA THR A 85 5.47 -20.40 -19.99
C THR A 85 5.27 -18.98 -19.44
N LEU A 86 6.26 -18.09 -19.62
CA LEU A 86 6.16 -16.70 -19.16
C LEU A 86 5.05 -15.92 -19.88
N ASN A 87 4.84 -16.14 -21.18
CA ASN A 87 3.77 -15.52 -21.92
C ASN A 87 2.38 -16.00 -21.48
N SER A 88 2.23 -17.28 -21.13
CA SER A 88 1.00 -17.79 -20.48
C SER A 88 0.74 -17.10 -19.12
N LEU A 89 1.78 -16.95 -18.29
CA LEU A 89 1.69 -16.23 -17.01
C LEU A 89 1.35 -14.74 -17.21
N ARG A 90 1.90 -14.06 -18.22
CA ARG A 90 1.58 -12.68 -18.59
C ARG A 90 0.11 -12.50 -18.94
N SER A 91 -0.44 -13.37 -19.80
CA SER A 91 -1.86 -13.34 -20.17
C SER A 91 -2.76 -13.52 -18.95
N ARG A 92 -2.44 -14.45 -18.05
CA ARG A 92 -3.15 -14.63 -16.77
C ARG A 92 -3.01 -13.42 -15.85
N ALA A 93 -1.82 -12.81 -15.76
CA ALA A 93 -1.59 -11.61 -14.96
C ALA A 93 -2.44 -10.43 -15.46
N ARG A 94 -2.51 -10.24 -16.78
CA ARG A 94 -3.31 -9.18 -17.43
C ARG A 94 -4.80 -9.38 -17.19
N GLU A 95 -5.28 -10.61 -17.22
CA GLU A 95 -6.68 -10.93 -16.96
C GLU A 95 -7.04 -10.77 -15.47
N LEU A 96 -6.17 -11.22 -14.55
CA LEU A 96 -6.32 -10.94 -13.12
C LEU A 96 -6.27 -9.45 -12.79
N GLN A 97 -5.50 -8.65 -13.54
CA GLN A 97 -5.51 -7.19 -13.40
C GLN A 97 -6.89 -6.61 -13.74
N LYS A 98 -7.51 -7.02 -14.86
CA LYS A 98 -8.87 -6.56 -15.22
C LYS A 98 -9.90 -6.95 -14.17
N GLN A 99 -9.89 -8.21 -13.74
CA GLN A 99 -10.80 -8.70 -12.68
C GLN A 99 -10.60 -7.92 -11.37
N SER A 100 -9.36 -7.59 -11.01
CA SER A 100 -9.07 -6.76 -9.83
C SER A 100 -9.57 -5.32 -9.96
N MET A 101 -9.56 -4.72 -11.16
CA MET A 101 -10.07 -3.36 -11.39
C MET A 101 -11.60 -3.32 -11.36
N ASP A 102 -12.26 -4.28 -12.00
CA ASP A 102 -13.73 -4.47 -11.90
C ASP A 102 -14.17 -4.64 -10.44
N LEU A 103 -13.49 -5.54 -9.72
CA LEU A 103 -13.77 -5.82 -8.33
C LEU A 103 -13.53 -4.60 -7.43
N MET A 104 -12.51 -3.77 -7.69
CA MET A 104 -12.30 -2.48 -7.01
C MET A 104 -13.45 -1.51 -7.28
N LYS A 105 -13.91 -1.39 -8.54
CA LYS A 105 -15.01 -0.52 -8.93
C LYS A 105 -16.31 -0.92 -8.24
N ARG A 106 -16.67 -2.20 -8.29
CA ARG A 106 -17.84 -2.79 -7.59
C ARG A 106 -17.73 -2.63 -6.07
N SER A 107 -16.55 -2.82 -5.49
CA SER A 107 -16.29 -2.57 -4.05
C SER A 107 -16.46 -1.10 -3.67
N HIS A 108 -16.06 -0.18 -4.54
CA HIS A 108 -16.29 1.26 -4.33
C HIS A 108 -17.78 1.60 -4.40
N GLU A 109 -18.49 1.10 -5.42
CA GLU A 109 -19.92 1.32 -5.62
C GLU A 109 -20.74 0.77 -4.44
N ALA A 110 -20.50 -0.49 -4.03
CA ALA A 110 -21.15 -1.09 -2.86
C ALA A 110 -20.90 -0.28 -1.58
N ARG A 111 -19.66 0.21 -1.37
CA ARG A 111 -19.32 1.07 -0.22
C ARG A 111 -20.04 2.43 -0.26
N MET A 112 -20.18 3.04 -1.45
CA MET A 112 -20.89 4.32 -1.60
C MET A 112 -22.40 4.15 -1.39
N ASN A 113 -22.97 3.03 -1.85
CA ASN A 113 -24.38 2.70 -1.72
C ASN A 113 -24.75 2.09 -0.35
N LYS A 114 -23.74 1.75 0.48
CA LYS A 114 -23.88 0.99 1.75
C LYS A 114 -24.56 -0.39 1.56
N ASP A 115 -24.27 -1.05 0.45
CA ASP A 115 -24.79 -2.39 0.16
C ASP A 115 -23.95 -3.45 0.89
N GLU A 116 -24.48 -3.90 2.03
CA GLU A 116 -23.85 -4.89 2.91
C GLU A 116 -23.80 -6.28 2.29
N ALA A 117 -24.85 -6.68 1.56
CA ALA A 117 -24.95 -7.99 0.91
C ALA A 117 -23.95 -8.11 -0.25
N ALA A 118 -23.85 -7.08 -1.09
CA ALA A 118 -22.78 -6.98 -2.08
C ALA A 118 -21.40 -6.94 -1.40
N GLY A 119 -21.26 -6.21 -0.29
CA GLY A 119 -20.00 -6.14 0.47
C GLY A 119 -19.47 -7.46 1.02
N GLU A 120 -20.35 -8.41 1.40
CA GLU A 120 -20.00 -9.78 1.81
C GLU A 120 -19.55 -10.64 0.62
N GLN A 121 -20.30 -10.58 -0.50
CA GLN A 121 -19.94 -11.30 -1.74
C GLN A 121 -18.59 -10.83 -2.29
N LEU A 122 -18.39 -9.51 -2.36
CA LEU A 122 -17.16 -8.89 -2.85
C LEU A 122 -15.94 -9.24 -1.97
N ARG A 123 -16.10 -9.39 -0.65
CA ARG A 123 -15.03 -9.92 0.23
C ARG A 123 -14.62 -11.34 -0.13
N THR A 124 -15.58 -12.20 -0.48
CA THR A 124 -15.32 -13.58 -0.94
C THR A 124 -14.61 -13.59 -2.29
N GLU A 125 -15.05 -12.75 -3.24
CA GLU A 125 -14.36 -12.56 -4.52
C GLU A 125 -12.92 -12.03 -4.34
N TRP A 126 -12.70 -11.09 -3.41
CA TRP A 126 -11.36 -10.60 -3.07
C TRP A 126 -10.44 -11.72 -2.58
N LYS A 127 -10.93 -12.58 -1.68
CA LYS A 127 -10.17 -13.73 -1.20
C LYS A 127 -9.77 -14.66 -2.35
N ALA A 128 -10.71 -15.03 -3.21
CA ALA A 128 -10.43 -15.85 -4.39
C ALA A 128 -9.44 -15.18 -5.36
N MET A 129 -9.50 -13.85 -5.51
CA MET A 129 -8.54 -13.08 -6.32
C MET A 129 -7.12 -13.09 -5.72
N PHE A 130 -6.98 -12.99 -4.39
CA PHE A 130 -5.68 -13.14 -3.73
C PHE A 130 -5.10 -14.55 -3.91
N GLU A 131 -5.92 -15.60 -3.78
CA GLU A 131 -5.50 -16.99 -3.99
C GLU A 131 -5.00 -17.23 -5.44
N LYS A 132 -5.74 -16.75 -6.45
CA LYS A 132 -5.31 -16.79 -7.86
C LYS A 132 -3.98 -16.05 -8.07
N HIS A 133 -3.78 -14.90 -7.43
CA HIS A 133 -2.52 -14.16 -7.55
C HIS A 133 -1.35 -14.84 -6.84
N GLU A 134 -1.56 -15.42 -5.65
CA GLU A 134 -0.54 -16.23 -5.00
C GLU A 134 -0.11 -17.40 -5.88
N GLN A 135 -1.08 -18.09 -6.50
CA GLN A 135 -0.79 -19.19 -7.42
C GLN A 135 0.08 -18.72 -8.60
N LEU A 136 -0.29 -17.61 -9.26
CA LEU A 136 0.49 -16.99 -10.33
C LEU A 136 1.95 -16.70 -9.89
N MET A 137 2.13 -16.20 -8.67
CA MET A 137 3.46 -15.88 -8.12
C MET A 137 4.26 -17.13 -7.74
N ARG A 138 3.60 -18.21 -7.30
CA ARG A 138 4.24 -19.53 -7.06
C ARG A 138 4.76 -20.13 -8.37
N GLU A 139 3.96 -20.05 -9.44
CA GLU A 139 4.33 -20.55 -10.78
C GLU A 139 5.45 -19.72 -11.44
N LEU A 140 5.47 -18.39 -11.24
CA LEU A 140 6.52 -17.52 -11.75
C LEU A 140 7.88 -17.71 -11.05
N LYS A 141 7.86 -18.03 -9.75
CA LYS A 141 9.05 -18.14 -8.90
C LYS A 141 10.20 -18.98 -9.50
N PRO A 142 9.98 -20.21 -10.02
CA PRO A 142 11.07 -20.99 -10.63
C PRO A 142 11.69 -20.29 -11.85
N LEU A 143 10.89 -19.70 -12.74
CA LEU A 143 11.40 -18.96 -13.90
C LEU A 143 12.23 -17.74 -13.47
N ALA A 144 11.78 -17.04 -12.42
CA ALA A 144 12.47 -15.85 -11.88
C ALA A 144 13.82 -16.19 -11.22
N GLU A 145 13.90 -17.32 -10.48
CA GLU A 145 15.15 -17.76 -9.87
C GLU A 145 16.13 -18.36 -10.91
N LYS A 146 15.63 -19.05 -11.96
CA LYS A 146 16.44 -19.50 -13.11
C LYS A 146 17.07 -18.31 -13.86
N ASN A 147 16.28 -17.27 -14.13
CA ASN A 147 16.68 -16.12 -14.94
C ASN A 147 17.19 -14.91 -14.12
N LYS A 148 17.57 -15.12 -12.85
CA LYS A 148 17.94 -14.05 -11.89
C LYS A 148 19.13 -13.18 -12.31
N GLU A 149 20.13 -13.75 -13.01
CA GLU A 149 21.30 -12.99 -13.45
C GLU A 149 20.97 -12.13 -14.69
N ALA A 150 20.12 -12.60 -15.60
CA ALA A 150 19.62 -11.79 -16.71
C ALA A 150 18.82 -10.57 -16.19
N LEU A 151 17.96 -10.77 -15.18
CA LEU A 151 17.23 -9.69 -14.49
C LEU A 151 18.18 -8.71 -13.78
N LYS A 152 19.27 -9.21 -13.17
CA LYS A 152 20.27 -8.39 -12.50
C LYS A 152 21.04 -7.51 -13.49
N GLN A 153 21.53 -8.09 -14.59
CA GLN A 153 22.21 -7.37 -15.67
C GLN A 153 21.30 -6.27 -16.25
N LEU A 154 20.05 -6.60 -16.56
CA LEU A 154 19.08 -5.66 -17.14
C LEU A 154 18.86 -4.44 -16.26
N GLY A 155 18.78 -4.62 -14.94
CA GLY A 155 18.65 -3.49 -14.04
C GLY A 155 19.94 -2.68 -13.89
N GLU A 156 21.11 -3.33 -13.94
CA GLU A 156 22.40 -2.64 -13.93
C GLU A 156 22.57 -1.74 -15.17
N THR A 157 22.07 -2.15 -16.33
CA THR A 157 22.00 -1.29 -17.54
C THR A 157 20.87 -0.26 -17.49
N ALA A 158 19.72 -0.57 -16.90
CA ALA A 158 18.61 0.38 -16.71
C ALA A 158 18.94 1.52 -15.73
N LYS A 159 19.90 1.30 -14.81
CA LYS A 159 20.23 2.23 -13.71
C LYS A 159 20.33 3.71 -14.09
N PRO A 160 21.22 4.15 -15.00
CA PRO A 160 21.38 5.57 -15.30
C PRO A 160 20.09 6.18 -15.87
N GLN A 161 19.41 5.48 -16.78
CA GLN A 161 18.15 5.93 -17.39
C GLN A 161 17.07 6.18 -16.33
N VAL A 162 16.94 5.26 -15.37
CA VAL A 162 15.96 5.42 -14.29
C VAL A 162 16.36 6.56 -13.33
N GLN A 163 17.65 6.77 -13.09
CA GLN A 163 18.10 7.92 -12.29
C GLN A 163 17.83 9.26 -12.98
N GLN A 164 17.91 9.32 -14.31
CA GLN A 164 17.49 10.48 -15.10
C GLN A 164 15.98 10.71 -15.00
N TRP A 165 15.17 9.66 -15.16
CA TRP A 165 13.71 9.74 -15.05
C TRP A 165 13.22 10.22 -13.66
N MET A 166 13.89 9.84 -12.56
CA MET A 166 13.63 10.43 -11.24
C MET A 166 13.77 11.95 -11.25
N GLN A 167 14.86 12.44 -11.82
CA GLN A 167 15.15 13.86 -11.83
C GLN A 167 14.13 14.59 -12.70
N THR A 168 13.82 14.10 -13.91
CA THR A 168 12.77 14.67 -14.77
C THR A 168 11.41 14.75 -14.08
N ALA A 169 11.01 13.71 -13.33
CA ALA A 169 9.76 13.71 -12.58
C ALA A 169 9.76 14.72 -11.43
N LYS A 170 10.87 14.83 -10.71
CA LYS A 170 11.08 15.81 -9.66
C LYS A 170 11.01 17.23 -10.23
N ASP A 171 11.74 17.50 -11.31
CA ASP A 171 11.78 18.81 -11.98
C ASP A 171 10.39 19.22 -12.49
N LYS A 172 9.62 18.28 -13.07
CA LYS A 172 8.22 18.49 -13.47
C LYS A 172 7.33 18.86 -12.28
N ALA A 173 7.43 18.12 -11.17
CA ALA A 173 6.66 18.41 -9.96
C ALA A 173 7.04 19.77 -9.35
N GLU A 174 8.33 20.09 -9.20
CA GLU A 174 8.80 21.37 -8.67
C GLU A 174 8.40 22.55 -9.56
N THR A 175 8.50 22.39 -10.89
CA THR A 175 8.03 23.40 -11.86
C THR A 175 6.53 23.63 -11.75
N PHE A 176 5.74 22.56 -11.63
CA PHE A 176 4.29 22.67 -11.45
C PHE A 176 3.93 23.38 -10.14
N MET A 177 4.56 23.00 -9.02
CA MET A 177 4.34 23.61 -7.71
C MET A 177 4.66 25.11 -7.72
N LYS A 178 5.79 25.49 -8.34
CA LYS A 178 6.20 26.89 -8.53
C LYS A 178 5.20 27.68 -9.37
N ASN A 179 4.77 27.13 -10.51
CA ASN A 179 3.84 27.81 -11.42
C ASN A 179 2.42 27.98 -10.84
N ASN A 180 2.07 27.20 -9.82
CA ASN A 180 0.75 27.25 -9.16
C ASN A 180 0.81 27.88 -7.74
N ASN A 181 1.93 28.52 -7.37
CA ASN A 181 2.16 29.15 -6.06
C ASN A 181 1.87 28.21 -4.86
N ILE A 182 2.28 26.94 -4.97
CA ILE A 182 1.98 25.91 -3.96
C ILE A 182 3.15 25.83 -2.96
N GLU A 183 2.93 26.20 -1.69
CA GLU A 183 3.99 26.22 -0.68
C GLU A 183 4.59 24.84 -0.39
N GLU A 184 5.91 24.77 -0.50
CA GLU A 184 6.72 23.55 -0.48
C GLU A 184 6.64 22.78 0.86
N ARG A 185 6.62 23.53 1.97
CA ARG A 185 7.06 23.03 3.30
C ARG A 185 6.09 22.08 3.99
N GLY A 186 4.79 22.29 3.79
CA GLY A 186 3.74 21.39 4.29
C GLY A 186 3.26 20.39 3.24
N MET A 187 3.13 20.83 1.98
CA MET A 187 2.52 20.00 0.93
C MET A 187 3.43 18.91 0.40
N MET A 188 4.75 19.10 0.26
CA MET A 188 5.63 17.99 -0.16
C MET A 188 5.53 16.78 0.78
N ARG A 189 5.29 16.98 2.09
CA ARG A 189 5.19 15.89 3.06
C ARG A 189 3.95 15.00 2.89
N HIS A 190 2.89 15.50 2.25
CA HIS A 190 1.61 14.80 2.07
C HIS A 190 1.25 14.58 0.59
N ALA A 191 1.46 15.57 -0.26
CA ALA A 191 1.28 15.48 -1.70
C ALA A 191 2.38 14.65 -2.38
N MET A 192 3.62 14.62 -1.89
CA MET A 192 4.67 13.80 -2.50
C MET A 192 4.48 12.29 -2.24
N PRO A 193 3.99 11.79 -1.09
CA PRO A 193 3.47 10.41 -0.97
C PRO A 193 2.12 10.16 -1.66
N MET A 194 1.43 11.23 -2.05
CA MET A 194 0.33 11.22 -3.02
C MET A 194 0.85 11.33 -4.47
N MET A 195 2.17 11.43 -4.65
CA MET A 195 2.93 11.56 -5.91
C MET A 195 4.30 10.79 -5.91
N MET A 196 4.42 9.69 -5.16
CA MET A 196 5.56 8.75 -5.11
C MET A 196 5.06 7.34 -4.77
N GLY A 197 5.28 6.38 -5.67
CA GLY A 197 4.55 5.10 -5.67
C GLY A 197 3.43 4.89 -6.71
N PHE A 198 3.37 5.57 -7.86
CA PHE A 198 2.72 5.04 -9.08
C PHE A 198 3.56 3.87 -9.57
N GLY A 199 4.84 3.89 -9.23
CA GLY A 199 5.63 2.69 -9.11
C GLY A 199 4.95 1.60 -8.27
N LYS A 200 4.24 1.86 -7.17
CA LYS A 200 3.51 0.82 -6.40
C LYS A 200 2.43 0.17 -7.27
N GLU A 201 1.95 0.90 -8.27
CA GLU A 201 1.01 0.50 -9.32
C GLU A 201 1.69 -0.20 -10.53
N MET A 202 2.92 0.18 -10.88
CA MET A 202 3.72 -0.50 -11.92
C MET A 202 4.60 -1.66 -11.41
N GLY A 203 4.69 -1.84 -10.09
CA GLY A 203 5.56 -2.85 -9.45
C GLY A 203 6.92 -2.37 -9.00
N PHE A 204 7.15 -1.06 -9.04
CA PHE A 204 8.34 -0.34 -8.59
C PHE A 204 8.22 0.28 -7.17
N GLY A 205 7.05 0.28 -6.51
CA GLY A 205 6.81 0.98 -5.23
C GLY A 205 6.63 0.15 -3.95
N GLY A 206 7.14 -1.08 -3.88
CA GLY A 206 7.31 -1.82 -2.61
C GLY A 206 8.79 -1.92 -2.24
N HIS A 207 9.17 -2.03 -0.96
CA HIS A 207 10.60 -2.18 -0.63
C HIS A 207 11.23 -3.54 -1.02
N ASN A 208 10.46 -4.45 -1.62
CA ASN A 208 10.89 -5.81 -1.98
C ASN A 208 11.29 -5.92 -3.47
N PRO A 209 12.60 -6.01 -3.81
CA PRO A 209 13.05 -6.12 -5.20
C PRO A 209 12.56 -7.39 -5.93
N LYS A 210 12.20 -8.46 -5.21
CA LYS A 210 11.65 -9.67 -5.84
C LYS A 210 10.24 -9.44 -6.39
N LYS A 211 9.39 -8.67 -5.70
CA LYS A 211 8.05 -8.28 -6.21
C LYS A 211 8.14 -7.49 -7.53
N MET A 212 9.26 -6.76 -7.73
CA MET A 212 9.45 -5.86 -8.88
C MET A 212 9.93 -6.60 -10.11
N ALA A 213 10.93 -7.47 -9.93
CA ALA A 213 11.34 -8.41 -10.96
C ALA A 213 10.13 -9.25 -11.43
N ALA A 214 9.31 -9.73 -10.49
CA ALA A 214 8.08 -10.44 -10.81
C ALA A 214 7.08 -9.61 -11.63
N ARG A 215 6.80 -8.36 -11.25
CA ARG A 215 5.85 -7.49 -11.98
C ARG A 215 6.37 -7.05 -13.35
N PHE A 216 7.68 -6.82 -13.49
CA PHE A 216 8.32 -6.64 -14.80
C PHE A 216 8.20 -7.90 -15.68
N MET A 217 8.46 -9.09 -15.12
CA MET A 217 8.32 -10.35 -15.85
C MET A 217 6.87 -10.61 -16.30
N LEU A 218 5.90 -10.36 -15.42
CA LEU A 218 4.46 -10.57 -15.69
C LEU A 218 3.81 -9.49 -16.56
N TRP A 219 4.49 -8.37 -16.82
CA TRP A 219 3.99 -7.36 -17.76
C TRP A 219 4.09 -7.89 -19.19
N ASP A 220 2.99 -7.77 -19.94
CA ASP A 220 2.84 -8.22 -21.32
C ASP A 220 3.49 -7.25 -22.34
N GLY A 221 3.81 -6.02 -21.93
CA GLY A 221 4.25 -4.94 -22.82
C GLY A 221 3.10 -4.06 -23.31
N GLY A 222 1.86 -4.40 -22.97
CA GLY A 222 0.67 -3.63 -23.30
C GLY A 222 0.64 -2.27 -22.62
N ASP A 223 -0.24 -1.39 -23.09
CA ASP A 223 -0.46 -0.09 -22.45
C ASP A 223 -0.86 -0.29 -20.98
N ILE A 224 -0.26 0.53 -20.12
CA ILE A 224 -0.62 0.63 -18.71
C ILE A 224 -2.06 1.17 -18.68
N PRO A 225 -3.05 0.45 -18.11
CA PRO A 225 -4.41 0.97 -17.99
C PRO A 225 -4.40 2.29 -17.23
N GLU A 226 -5.36 3.16 -17.55
CA GLU A 226 -5.32 4.57 -17.16
C GLU A 226 -5.18 4.71 -15.64
N LEU A 227 -4.01 5.19 -15.20
CA LEU A 227 -3.58 5.24 -13.79
C LEU A 227 -4.44 6.17 -12.91
N ASP A 228 -5.72 5.89 -12.72
CA ASP A 228 -6.39 6.24 -11.47
C ASP A 228 -5.69 5.43 -10.37
N GLY A 229 -5.25 6.13 -9.31
CA GLY A 229 -4.16 5.65 -8.45
C GLY A 229 -4.54 4.58 -7.42
N ASN A 230 -5.39 3.62 -7.82
CA ASN A 230 -5.90 2.48 -7.04
C ASN A 230 -5.82 1.14 -7.81
N GLN A 231 -5.25 1.09 -9.01
CA GLN A 231 -5.45 0.00 -9.99
C GLN A 231 -4.53 -1.23 -9.87
N PHE A 232 -3.59 -1.26 -8.94
CA PHE A 232 -2.71 -2.42 -8.79
C PHE A 232 -2.53 -2.85 -7.34
N MET A 233 -3.21 -3.95 -7.02
CA MET A 233 -2.93 -4.81 -5.87
C MET A 233 -2.94 -4.08 -4.52
N PRO A 234 -4.11 -3.92 -3.89
CA PRO A 234 -4.11 -3.54 -2.49
C PRO A 234 -3.41 -4.69 -1.71
N GLU A 235 -2.37 -4.36 -0.94
CA GLU A 235 -1.57 -5.37 -0.18
C GLU A 235 -2.35 -6.02 0.98
N SER A 236 -3.61 -5.62 1.14
CA SER A 236 -4.66 -6.17 2.00
C SER A 236 -5.99 -6.05 1.25
N MET A 237 -7.07 -6.71 1.68
CA MET A 237 -8.42 -6.37 1.19
C MET A 237 -8.65 -4.84 1.28
N PRO A 238 -9.32 -4.21 0.30
CA PRO A 238 -9.75 -2.83 0.46
C PRO A 238 -10.64 -2.76 1.70
N ARG A 239 -10.33 -1.84 2.63
CA ARG A 239 -11.16 -1.62 3.81
C ARG A 239 -12.48 -0.98 3.37
N ILE A 240 -13.45 -1.82 3.03
CA ILE A 240 -14.85 -1.43 2.99
C ILE A 240 -15.19 -1.11 4.44
N ASN A 241 -15.17 0.17 4.80
CA ASN A 241 -15.72 0.65 6.06
C ASN A 241 -17.26 0.57 5.97
N THR A 242 -17.80 -0.65 6.02
CA THR A 242 -19.17 -0.85 6.50
C THR A 242 -19.20 -0.52 7.99
N VAL A 243 -20.30 0.08 8.44
CA VAL A 243 -20.68 0.02 9.85
C VAL A 243 -21.06 -1.44 10.08
N THR A 244 -20.21 -2.19 10.78
CA THR A 244 -20.31 -3.66 10.83
C THR A 244 -21.42 -4.12 11.76
N GLY A 245 -22.49 -4.71 11.21
CA GLY A 245 -22.82 -6.10 11.55
C GLY A 245 -22.11 -6.99 10.52
N SER A 246 -21.32 -7.98 10.89
CA SER A 246 -21.80 -9.19 11.60
C SER A 246 -20.75 -9.86 12.50
N ASP A 247 -19.72 -9.15 12.97
CA ASP A 247 -18.86 -9.59 14.08
C ASP A 247 -19.26 -8.85 15.38
N ASN A 248 -20.45 -9.15 15.92
CA ASN A 248 -20.97 -8.57 17.18
C ASN A 248 -20.26 -9.12 18.44
N ALA A 249 -18.99 -9.50 18.33
CA ALA A 249 -18.19 -10.05 19.43
C ALA A 249 -16.94 -9.18 19.64
N LEU A 250 -16.66 -8.86 20.90
CA LEU A 250 -15.41 -8.22 21.31
C LEU A 250 -14.22 -9.09 20.87
N SER A 251 -13.40 -8.58 19.95
CA SER A 251 -12.23 -9.30 19.43
C SER A 251 -10.97 -8.44 19.46
N LEU A 252 -9.83 -9.10 19.57
CA LEU A 252 -8.50 -8.48 19.66
C LEU A 252 -7.57 -9.24 18.71
N ASP A 253 -7.04 -8.54 17.70
CA ASP A 253 -6.13 -9.10 16.71
C ASP A 253 -4.70 -9.22 17.26
N GLN A 254 -3.88 -10.04 16.60
CA GLN A 254 -2.45 -10.06 16.88
C GLN A 254 -1.80 -8.74 16.44
N ASN A 255 -0.91 -8.19 17.29
CA ASN A 255 -0.13 -7.01 16.93
C ASN A 255 0.76 -7.30 15.70
N TYR A 256 0.96 -6.30 14.84
CA TYR A 256 1.83 -6.42 13.66
C TYR A 256 2.84 -5.26 13.57
N PRO A 257 4.14 -5.55 13.37
CA PRO A 257 4.76 -6.88 13.32
C PRO A 257 4.85 -7.54 14.71
N ASN A 258 4.83 -8.87 14.75
CA ASN A 258 5.21 -9.68 15.92
C ASN A 258 6.10 -10.85 15.46
N PRO A 259 7.34 -11.02 15.95
CA PRO A 259 8.05 -10.16 16.89
C PRO A 259 8.24 -8.71 16.42
N VAL A 260 8.26 -7.79 17.37
CA VAL A 260 8.48 -6.36 17.18
C VAL A 260 9.97 -6.11 17.05
N THR A 261 10.44 -5.94 15.82
CA THR A 261 11.86 -5.73 15.45
C THR A 261 12.21 -4.26 15.16
N ILE A 262 11.25 -3.36 15.33
CA ILE A 262 11.37 -1.90 15.15
C ILE A 262 10.56 -1.18 16.23
N ASP A 263 10.80 0.11 16.47
CA ASP A 263 10.20 0.88 17.57
C ASP A 263 8.67 1.16 17.46
N LYS A 264 7.96 0.45 16.58
CA LYS A 264 6.52 0.56 16.40
C LYS A 264 5.87 -0.78 16.06
N THR A 265 4.67 -1.00 16.57
CA THR A 265 3.73 -2.05 16.16
C THR A 265 2.31 -1.50 16.23
N SER A 266 1.39 -2.02 15.45
CA SER A 266 -0.03 -1.65 15.54
C SER A 266 -0.84 -2.81 16.12
N ILE A 267 -1.79 -2.50 17.02
CA ILE A 267 -2.78 -3.43 17.57
C ILE A 267 -4.13 -3.08 16.95
N THR A 268 -4.94 -4.09 16.63
CA THR A 268 -6.30 -3.88 16.14
C THR A 268 -7.30 -4.66 17.00
N PHE A 269 -8.47 -4.10 17.23
CA PHE A 269 -9.56 -4.72 17.99
C PHE A 269 -10.90 -4.37 17.36
N THR A 270 -11.92 -5.19 17.61
CA THR A 270 -13.30 -4.97 17.12
C THR A 270 -14.23 -4.85 18.32
N LEU A 271 -15.04 -3.81 18.34
CA LEU A 271 -16.04 -3.58 19.38
C LEU A 271 -17.44 -3.92 18.85
N PRO A 272 -18.29 -4.60 19.64
CA PRO A 272 -19.65 -4.94 19.23
C PRO A 272 -20.57 -3.71 19.18
N GLN A 273 -20.23 -2.67 19.94
CA GLN A 273 -20.94 -1.39 20.03
C GLN A 273 -19.96 -0.28 20.41
N SER A 274 -20.38 0.99 20.32
CA SER A 274 -19.55 2.12 20.74
C SER A 274 -19.46 2.15 22.27
N GLU A 275 -18.28 1.86 22.81
CA GLU A 275 -18.07 1.69 24.26
C GLU A 275 -16.72 2.25 24.72
N ARG A 276 -16.53 2.36 26.05
CA ARG A 276 -15.24 2.76 26.61
C ARG A 276 -14.26 1.60 26.54
N VAL A 277 -13.09 1.87 25.97
CA VAL A 277 -11.96 0.95 25.88
C VAL A 277 -10.89 1.36 26.89
N SER A 278 -10.32 0.38 27.59
CA SER A 278 -9.01 0.48 28.23
C SER A 278 -8.11 -0.61 27.63
N LEU A 279 -7.07 -0.20 26.90
CA LEU A 279 -6.04 -1.08 26.35
C LEU A 279 -4.72 -0.80 27.07
N LEU A 280 -4.35 -1.71 27.96
CA LEU A 280 -3.14 -1.63 28.78
C LEU A 280 -2.10 -2.62 28.29
N LEU A 281 -0.83 -2.22 28.36
CA LEU A 281 0.32 -3.10 28.17
C LEU A 281 0.92 -3.45 29.54
N VAL A 282 1.10 -4.74 29.81
CA VAL A 282 1.71 -5.26 31.04
C VAL A 282 2.95 -6.10 30.74
N ASP A 283 3.90 -6.10 31.67
CA ASP A 283 5.07 -6.98 31.65
C ASP A 283 4.76 -8.39 32.20
N ALA A 284 5.76 -9.27 32.18
CA ALA A 284 5.64 -10.64 32.69
C ALA A 284 5.34 -10.73 34.21
N ASN A 285 5.52 -9.63 34.96
CA ASN A 285 5.18 -9.53 36.39
C ASN A 285 3.79 -8.91 36.61
N GLY A 286 3.02 -8.69 35.53
CA GLY A 286 1.69 -8.08 35.58
C GLY A 286 1.69 -6.56 35.81
N ARG A 287 2.85 -5.89 35.79
CA ARG A 287 2.94 -4.44 36.00
C ARG A 287 2.55 -3.71 34.71
N THR A 288 1.67 -2.73 34.80
CA THR A 288 1.34 -1.86 33.65
C THR A 288 2.55 -1.02 33.26
N VAL A 289 3.05 -1.23 32.04
CA VAL A 289 4.20 -0.50 31.47
C VAL A 289 3.77 0.63 30.54
N ALA A 290 2.57 0.56 29.96
CA ALA A 290 1.98 1.64 29.17
C ALA A 290 0.45 1.54 29.09
N THR A 291 -0.23 2.68 29.02
CA THR A 291 -1.61 2.78 28.54
C THR A 291 -1.55 3.07 27.03
N ILE A 292 -2.03 2.14 26.21
CA ILE A 292 -2.04 2.28 24.75
C ILE A 292 -3.26 3.09 24.30
N ALA A 293 -4.41 2.84 24.94
CA ALA A 293 -5.65 3.59 24.73
C ALA A 293 -6.50 3.60 26.00
N ASP A 294 -7.10 4.75 26.31
CA ASP A 294 -8.23 4.87 27.23
C ASP A 294 -9.19 5.93 26.67
N GLY A 295 -10.45 5.57 26.46
CA GLY A 295 -11.46 6.49 25.95
C GLY A 295 -12.65 5.81 25.28
N MET A 296 -13.57 6.61 24.74
CA MET A 296 -14.69 6.11 23.92
C MET A 296 -14.21 5.80 22.50
N TYR A 297 -14.51 4.60 22.02
CA TYR A 297 -14.26 4.17 20.65
C TYR A 297 -15.58 3.80 19.98
N SER A 298 -15.65 3.95 18.66
CA SER A 298 -16.83 3.58 17.87
C SER A 298 -16.92 2.06 17.69
N ALA A 299 -18.15 1.56 17.55
CA ALA A 299 -18.43 0.19 17.12
C ALA A 299 -17.62 -0.21 15.87
N GLY A 300 -17.30 -1.50 15.75
CA GLY A 300 -16.50 -2.04 14.66
C GLY A 300 -14.99 -2.01 14.91
N LYS A 301 -14.22 -2.05 13.81
CA LYS A 301 -12.78 -2.34 13.84
C LYS A 301 -11.92 -1.08 14.04
N ASN A 302 -11.18 -1.03 15.14
CA ASN A 302 -10.33 0.07 15.57
C ASN A 302 -8.86 -0.37 15.59
N THR A 303 -7.95 0.42 14.99
CA THR A 303 -6.50 0.17 14.99
C THR A 303 -5.80 1.28 15.77
N VAL A 304 -4.86 0.92 16.63
CA VAL A 304 -4.03 1.84 17.43
C VAL A 304 -2.55 1.52 17.28
N ASP A 305 -1.71 2.55 17.20
CA ASP A 305 -0.26 2.40 17.11
C ASP A 305 0.37 2.39 18.51
N VAL A 306 1.34 1.49 18.69
CA VAL A 306 2.11 1.33 19.93
C VAL A 306 3.55 1.74 19.64
N ASN A 307 4.00 2.81 20.28
CA ASN A 307 5.43 3.14 20.35
C ASN A 307 6.10 2.16 21.32
N THR A 308 7.02 1.34 20.81
CA THR A 308 7.75 0.35 21.61
C THR A 308 9.18 0.79 21.93
N SER A 309 9.60 2.01 21.56
CA SER A 309 10.98 2.50 21.75
C SER A 309 11.53 2.31 23.17
N ALA A 310 10.74 2.61 24.18
CA ALA A 310 11.09 2.48 25.60
C ALA A 310 10.94 1.06 26.19
N LEU A 311 10.50 0.07 25.41
CA LEU A 311 10.37 -1.32 25.86
C LEU A 311 11.68 -2.09 25.65
N ALA A 312 12.03 -2.89 26.65
CA ALA A 312 13.13 -3.84 26.57
C ALA A 312 12.76 -5.05 25.70
N ASN A 313 13.75 -5.86 25.31
CA ASN A 313 13.49 -7.13 24.65
C ASN A 313 12.86 -8.12 25.64
N GLY A 314 11.77 -8.79 25.22
CA GLY A 314 11.00 -9.67 26.10
C GLY A 314 9.55 -9.89 25.63
N ALA A 315 8.80 -10.67 26.41
CA ALA A 315 7.37 -10.88 26.20
C ALA A 315 6.54 -9.88 27.03
N TYR A 316 5.52 -9.30 26.40
CA TYR A 316 4.56 -8.38 27.01
C TYR A 316 3.14 -8.86 26.68
N VAL A 317 2.18 -8.59 27.56
CA VAL A 317 0.77 -8.88 27.31
C VAL A 317 0.02 -7.57 27.15
N TYR A 318 -0.76 -7.42 26.09
CA TYR A 318 -1.71 -6.33 25.95
C TYR A 318 -3.12 -6.83 26.26
N LYS A 319 -3.81 -6.09 27.13
CA LYS A 319 -5.12 -6.44 27.69
C LYS A 319 -6.12 -5.35 27.32
N LEU A 320 -7.14 -5.74 26.56
CA LEU A 320 -8.29 -4.93 26.20
C LEU A 320 -9.41 -5.21 27.21
N THR A 321 -9.89 -4.18 27.90
CA THR A 321 -11.05 -4.24 28.80
C THR A 321 -12.09 -3.22 28.35
N THR A 322 -13.33 -3.68 28.21
CA THR A 322 -14.50 -2.88 27.83
C THR A 322 -15.72 -3.33 28.65
N PRO A 323 -16.84 -2.59 28.67
CA PRO A 323 -18.10 -3.06 29.25
C PRO A 323 -18.56 -4.42 28.70
N SER A 324 -18.31 -4.69 27.41
CA SER A 324 -18.67 -5.95 26.75
C SER A 324 -17.72 -7.12 27.06
N GLY A 325 -16.59 -6.92 27.75
CA GLY A 325 -15.73 -8.01 28.20
C GLY A 325 -14.26 -7.66 28.40
N THR A 326 -13.41 -8.69 28.48
CA THR A 326 -11.95 -8.53 28.58
C THR A 326 -11.24 -9.62 27.80
N VAL A 327 -10.33 -9.22 26.93
CA VAL A 327 -9.53 -10.11 26.08
C VAL A 327 -8.06 -9.67 26.09
N SER A 328 -7.13 -10.61 25.93
CA SER A 328 -5.69 -10.30 25.98
C SER A 328 -4.88 -11.16 25.03
N LYS A 329 -3.72 -10.64 24.60
CA LYS A 329 -2.78 -11.32 23.71
C LYS A 329 -1.34 -10.94 24.06
N THR A 330 -0.41 -11.81 23.70
CA THR A 330 1.02 -11.63 23.94
C THR A 330 1.70 -11.04 22.71
N MET A 331 2.60 -10.07 22.91
CA MET A 331 3.55 -9.58 21.91
C MET A 331 4.99 -9.85 22.37
N THR A 332 5.88 -10.09 21.43
CA THR A 332 7.32 -10.27 21.69
C THR A 332 8.08 -9.07 21.12
N VAL A 333 8.93 -8.44 21.92
CA VAL A 333 9.85 -7.39 21.49
C VAL A 333 11.25 -7.99 21.34
N SER A 334 11.85 -7.82 20.17
CA SER A 334 13.17 -8.36 19.83
C SER A 334 13.88 -7.43 18.83
N LYS A 335 14.51 -6.38 19.36
CA LYS A 335 15.31 -5.40 18.63
C LYS A 335 16.79 -5.71 18.71
#